data_AF-A0A7S2MHA1-F1
#
_entry.id   AF-A0A7S2MHA1-F1
#
_cell.length_a   1.000
_cell.length_b   1.000
_cell.length_c   1.000
_cell.angle_alpha   90.00
_cell.angle_beta   90.00
_cell.angle_gamma   90.00
#
_symmetry.space_group_name_H-M   'P 1'
#
loop_
_entity.id
_entity.type
_entity.pdbx_description
1 polymer ?
#
loop_
_entity_poly.entity_id
_entity_poly.type
_entity_poly.pdbx_seq_one_letter_code
_entity_poly.pdbx_strand_id
1 'polypeptide(L)'
;DAVQGSASVLRCFSLLLYLNEEWGEEDGGQLRIHLDGGGDEAPPNTSPNYFDVQPQGGTLVLFKSDAIPHEVLNTNKERMVVIGWFNRAVTAADVTNLTSEEDRTKAVLLLVAAGLVSVGLGMIFMG
;
A
#
# COMPACT_ATOMS: atom_id res chain seq x y z
N ASP A 1 -7.96 4.72 -0.24
CA ASP A 1 -7.97 4.26 -1.65
C ASP A 1 -6.92 4.91 -2.54
N ALA A 2 -6.79 4.38 -3.76
CA ALA A 2 -5.89 4.91 -4.78
C ALA A 2 -6.37 6.29 -5.29
N VAL A 3 -5.43 7.21 -5.45
CA VAL A 3 -5.66 8.55 -5.98
C VAL A 3 -5.30 8.56 -7.46
N GLN A 4 -6.24 9.00 -8.30
CA GLN A 4 -6.03 9.08 -9.74
C GLN A 4 -4.89 10.06 -10.07
N GLY A 5 -4.02 9.67 -11.01
CA GLY A 5 -2.81 10.44 -11.34
C GLY A 5 -1.66 10.29 -10.34
N SER A 6 -1.79 9.43 -9.32
CA SER A 6 -0.71 9.09 -8.38
C SER A 6 -0.29 7.64 -8.54
N ALA A 7 0.97 7.33 -8.23
CA ALA A 7 1.53 5.97 -8.27
C ALA A 7 0.72 4.96 -7.41
N SER A 8 -0.13 5.46 -6.52
CA SER A 8 -1.09 4.66 -5.77
C SER A 8 -2.03 3.79 -6.64
N VAL A 9 -2.30 4.18 -7.89
CA VAL A 9 -3.10 3.36 -8.83
C VAL A 9 -2.40 2.07 -9.28
N LEU A 10 -1.09 1.96 -9.01
CA LEU A 10 -0.29 0.80 -9.37
C LEU A 10 -0.26 -0.26 -8.27
N ARG A 11 -0.80 0.04 -7.07
CA ARG A 11 -0.75 -0.84 -5.90
C ARG A 11 -1.61 -2.07 -6.14
N CYS A 12 -0.99 -3.25 -6.05
CA CYS A 12 -1.69 -4.53 -6.12
C CYS A 12 -1.87 -5.14 -4.73
N PHE A 13 -0.87 -5.02 -3.87
CA PHE A 13 -0.94 -5.53 -2.50
C PHE A 13 -0.45 -4.50 -1.48
N SER A 14 -1.11 -4.47 -0.34
CA SER A 14 -0.72 -3.70 0.84
C SER A 14 -0.06 -4.64 1.83
N LEU A 15 1.04 -4.18 2.42
CA LEU A 15 1.83 -4.91 3.41
C LEU A 15 1.92 -4.10 4.70
N LEU A 16 1.66 -4.74 5.83
CA LEU A 16 1.83 -4.17 7.17
C LEU A 16 2.61 -5.16 8.03
N LEU A 17 3.75 -4.74 8.57
CA LEU A 17 4.49 -5.49 9.59
C LEU A 17 4.43 -4.72 10.90
N TYR A 18 3.74 -5.28 11.89
CA TYR A 18 3.59 -4.66 13.20
C TYR A 18 4.83 -4.88 14.08
N LEU A 19 5.17 -3.85 14.85
CA LEU A 19 6.36 -3.83 15.72
C LEU A 19 5.99 -3.55 17.19
N ASN A 20 4.73 -3.76 17.57
CA ASN A 20 4.24 -3.39 18.89
C ASN A 20 4.46 -4.49 19.92
N GLU A 21 5.17 -4.17 21.00
CA GLU A 21 5.36 -5.08 22.13
C GLU A 21 4.16 -4.97 23.09
N GLU A 22 3.82 -6.10 23.74
CA GLU A 22 2.79 -6.18 24.78
C GLU A 22 1.46 -5.49 24.37
N TRP A 23 0.80 -5.98 23.31
CA TRP A 23 -0.46 -5.41 22.83
C TRP A 23 -1.67 -6.11 23.46
N GLY A 24 -2.51 -5.35 24.16
CA GLY A 24 -3.77 -5.80 24.75
C GLY A 24 -4.99 -5.52 23.88
N GLU A 25 -6.15 -6.06 24.24
CA GLU A 25 -7.41 -5.75 23.56
C GLU A 25 -7.84 -4.29 23.80
N GLU A 26 -7.56 -3.77 25.00
CA GLU A 26 -7.86 -2.41 25.46
C GLU A 26 -7.07 -1.31 24.73
N ASP A 27 -5.92 -1.68 24.16
CA ASP A 27 -5.07 -0.77 23.40
C ASP A 27 -5.73 -0.35 22.07
N GLY A 28 -6.66 -1.16 21.55
CA GLY A 28 -7.34 -0.91 20.28
C GLY A 28 -6.41 -1.06 19.06
N GLY A 29 -6.66 -0.27 18.00
CA GLY A 29 -5.76 -0.17 16.85
C GLY A 29 -5.77 -1.38 15.91
N GLN A 30 -6.77 -2.24 15.99
CA GLN A 30 -6.92 -3.38 15.10
C GLN A 30 -7.06 -2.92 13.65
N LEU A 31 -6.51 -3.71 12.72
CA LEU A 31 -6.85 -3.61 11.31
C LEU A 31 -8.10 -4.45 11.09
N ARG A 32 -9.23 -3.79 10.82
CA ARG A 32 -10.48 -4.45 10.48
C ARG A 32 -10.52 -4.75 8.98
N ILE A 33 -10.87 -5.97 8.64
CA ILE A 33 -11.10 -6.43 7.27
C ILE A 33 -12.59 -6.73 7.11
N HIS A 34 -13.24 -6.08 6.16
CA HIS A 34 -14.67 -6.30 5.89
C HIS A 34 -14.86 -7.46 4.90
N LEU A 35 -15.74 -8.40 5.27
CA LEU A 35 -16.02 -9.65 4.54
C LEU A 35 -17.46 -9.72 4.02
N ASP A 36 -18.26 -8.68 4.24
CA ASP A 36 -19.65 -8.52 3.82
C ASP A 36 -19.81 -7.96 2.40
N GLY A 37 -18.70 -7.79 1.67
CA GLY A 37 -18.70 -7.49 0.23
C GLY A 37 -19.21 -6.09 -0.12
N GLY A 38 -19.40 -5.22 0.87
CA GLY A 38 -19.84 -3.84 0.69
C GLY A 38 -18.87 -2.86 1.32
N GLY A 39 -18.24 -2.02 0.49
CA GLY A 39 -17.53 -0.78 0.89
C GLY A 39 -16.72 -0.82 2.19
N ASP A 40 -16.56 0.34 2.81
CA ASP A 40 -15.94 0.46 4.14
C ASP A 40 -16.94 0.18 5.27
N GLU A 41 -18.23 -0.04 4.94
CA GLU A 41 -19.34 -0.14 5.91
C GLU A 41 -20.33 -1.22 5.49
N ALA A 42 -20.85 -1.96 6.47
CA ALA A 42 -21.80 -3.03 6.24
C ALA A 42 -23.12 -2.51 5.62
N PRO A 43 -23.74 -3.23 4.67
CA PRO A 43 -25.03 -2.85 4.12
C PRO A 43 -26.13 -2.69 5.20
N PRO A 44 -27.07 -1.74 5.06
CA PRO A 44 -28.16 -1.57 6.01
C PRO A 44 -28.95 -2.86 6.22
N ASN A 45 -29.26 -3.17 7.48
CA ASN A 45 -29.98 -4.39 7.90
C ASN A 45 -29.22 -5.71 7.67
N THR A 46 -27.90 -5.66 7.54
CA THR A 46 -27.04 -6.86 7.60
C THR A 46 -26.19 -6.82 8.86
N SER A 47 -25.91 -8.00 9.43
CA SER A 47 -24.91 -8.10 10.48
C SER A 47 -23.53 -7.92 9.85
N PRO A 48 -22.70 -6.98 10.36
CA PRO A 48 -21.37 -6.75 9.82
C PRO A 48 -20.55 -8.04 9.93
N ASN A 49 -19.92 -8.43 8.83
CA ASN A 49 -19.03 -9.58 8.80
C ASN A 49 -17.61 -9.06 8.61
N TYR A 50 -16.77 -9.21 9.63
CA TYR A 50 -15.41 -8.69 9.60
C TYR A 50 -14.44 -9.61 10.33
N PHE A 51 -13.16 -9.38 10.07
CA PHE A 51 -12.06 -10.00 10.78
C PHE A 51 -11.09 -8.93 11.25
N ASP A 52 -10.82 -8.91 12.56
CA ASP A 52 -9.92 -7.93 13.17
C ASP A 52 -8.55 -8.55 13.40
N VAL A 53 -7.52 -7.94 12.81
CA VAL A 53 -6.12 -8.32 13.02
C VAL A 53 -5.54 -7.45 14.12
N GLN A 54 -5.12 -8.10 15.22
CA GLN A 54 -4.41 -7.42 16.29
C GLN A 54 -3.04 -6.91 15.80
N PRO A 55 -2.64 -5.68 16.13
CA PRO A 55 -1.38 -5.11 15.67
C PRO A 55 -0.19 -5.61 16.52
N GLN A 56 -0.15 -6.90 16.85
CA GLN A 56 0.89 -7.50 17.68
C GLN A 56 2.23 -7.57 16.94
N GLY A 57 3.32 -7.22 17.62
CA GLY A 57 4.69 -7.29 17.10
C GLY A 57 5.02 -8.63 16.46
N GLY A 58 5.62 -8.58 15.26
CA GLY A 58 5.93 -9.77 14.45
C GLY A 58 4.78 -10.24 13.54
N THR A 59 3.61 -9.61 13.62
CA THR A 59 2.47 -9.93 12.74
C THR A 59 2.66 -9.24 11.38
N LEU A 60 2.75 -10.04 10.32
CA LEU A 60 2.73 -9.59 8.93
C LEU A 60 1.34 -9.77 8.34
N VAL A 61 0.78 -8.70 7.80
CA VAL A 61 -0.49 -8.70 7.05
C VAL A 61 -0.20 -8.36 5.59
N LEU A 62 -0.73 -9.18 4.69
CA LEU A 62 -0.65 -8.99 3.24
C LEU A 62 -2.04 -9.20 2.63
N PHE A 63 -2.53 -8.22 1.88
CA PHE A 63 -3.83 -8.31 1.21
C PHE A 63 -3.85 -7.49 -0.08
N LYS A 64 -4.80 -7.80 -0.97
CA LYS A 64 -4.98 -7.07 -2.24
C LYS A 64 -5.48 -5.65 -1.96
N SER A 65 -4.74 -4.65 -2.44
CA SER A 65 -4.98 -3.24 -2.11
C SER A 65 -6.33 -2.72 -2.58
N ASP A 66 -6.89 -3.28 -3.66
CA ASP A 66 -8.11 -2.82 -4.33
C ASP A 66 -9.34 -3.70 -4.07
N ALA A 67 -9.15 -4.88 -3.49
CA ALA A 67 -10.20 -5.88 -3.37
C ALA A 67 -10.65 -6.13 -1.92
N ILE A 68 -9.86 -5.68 -0.94
CA ILE A 68 -10.11 -5.94 0.48
C ILE A 68 -10.36 -4.61 1.19
N PRO A 69 -11.63 -4.24 1.42
CA PRO A 69 -11.96 -3.07 2.23
C PRO A 69 -11.47 -3.26 3.66
N HIS A 70 -10.84 -2.23 4.20
CA HIS A 70 -10.20 -2.29 5.51
C HIS A 70 -10.12 -0.92 6.14
N GLU A 71 -10.24 -0.89 7.46
CA GLU A 71 -10.05 0.31 8.27
C GLU A 71 -9.11 0.02 9.44
N VAL A 72 -8.51 1.07 9.98
CA VAL A 72 -7.74 0.98 11.22
C VAL A 72 -8.61 1.56 12.32
N LEU A 73 -8.96 0.72 13.30
CA LEU A 73 -9.76 1.15 14.44
C LEU A 73 -8.97 2.13 15.32
N ASN A 74 -9.70 2.91 16.14
CA ASN A 74 -9.09 3.82 17.09
C ASN A 74 -8.12 3.09 18.03
N THR A 75 -7.00 3.74 18.34
CA THR A 75 -5.97 3.23 19.24
C THR A 75 -5.80 4.18 20.43
N ASN A 76 -5.56 3.61 21.60
CA ASN A 76 -5.29 4.35 22.85
C ASN A 76 -3.79 4.40 23.18
N LYS A 77 -2.97 3.74 22.37
CA LYS A 77 -1.52 3.55 22.55
C LYS A 77 -0.77 3.81 21.24
N GLU A 78 0.51 4.17 21.36
CA GLU A 78 1.39 4.35 20.19
C GLU A 78 1.49 3.04 19.40
N ARG A 79 1.20 3.13 18.09
CA ARG A 79 1.09 1.98 17.20
C ARG A 79 2.10 2.06 16.07
N MET A 80 3.15 1.26 16.19
CA MET A 80 4.27 1.12 15.26
C MET A 80 4.00 0.06 14.20
N VAL A 81 4.21 0.44 12.94
CA VAL A 81 4.03 -0.43 11.78
C VAL A 81 4.99 -0.03 10.65
N VAL A 82 5.57 -1.02 9.98
CA VAL A 82 6.22 -0.81 8.67
C VAL A 82 5.19 -1.10 7.60
N ILE A 83 4.85 -0.09 6.80
CA ILE A 83 3.89 -0.22 5.71
C ILE A 83 4.57 -0.19 4.35
N GLY A 84 4.01 -0.91 3.39
CA GLY A 84 4.50 -0.90 2.02
C GLY A 84 3.44 -1.36 1.03
N TRP A 85 3.76 -1.21 -0.26
CA TRP A 85 2.91 -1.68 -1.34
C TRP A 85 3.74 -2.42 -2.38
N PHE A 86 3.20 -3.54 -2.85
CA PHE A 86 3.66 -4.19 -4.06
C PHE A 86 2.89 -3.63 -5.24
N ASN A 87 3.60 -3.02 -6.19
CA ASN A 87 3.01 -2.42 -7.37
C ASN A 87 3.14 -3.34 -8.59
N ARG A 88 2.16 -3.30 -9.50
CA ARG A 88 2.35 -3.87 -10.84
C ARG A 88 3.47 -3.14 -11.58
N ALA A 89 3.99 -3.78 -12.62
CA ALA A 89 4.95 -3.16 -13.52
C ALA A 89 4.40 -1.83 -14.06
N VAL A 90 5.26 -0.82 -14.05
CA VAL A 90 4.98 0.51 -14.59
C VAL A 90 5.03 0.42 -16.12
N THR A 91 3.96 0.83 -16.79
CA THR A 91 3.93 0.94 -18.26
C THR A 91 4.26 2.36 -18.71
N ALA A 92 4.61 2.53 -19.99
CA ALA A 92 4.84 3.86 -20.56
C ALA A 92 3.61 4.78 -20.42
N ALA A 93 2.40 4.22 -20.53
CA ALA A 93 1.15 4.94 -20.33
C ALA A 93 0.97 5.39 -18.87
N ASP A 94 1.42 4.59 -17.90
CA ASP A 94 1.40 4.99 -16.50
C ASP A 94 2.34 6.18 -16.25
N VAL A 95 3.54 6.16 -16.84
CA VAL A 95 4.48 7.29 -16.71
C VAL A 95 3.84 8.58 -17.22
N THR A 96 3.23 8.56 -18.41
CA THR A 96 2.55 9.75 -18.96
C THR A 96 1.38 10.23 -18.11
N ASN A 97 0.64 9.30 -17.47
CA ASN A 97 -0.50 9.63 -16.63
C ASN A 97 -0.11 10.10 -15.22
N LEU A 98 1.05 9.69 -14.73
CA LEU A 98 1.62 10.09 -13.44
C LEU A 98 2.35 11.43 -13.52
N THR A 99 2.78 11.84 -14.71
CA THR A 99 3.40 13.14 -14.94
C THR A 99 2.33 14.18 -15.25
N SER A 100 1.84 14.90 -14.24
CA SER A 100 1.12 16.15 -14.50
C SER A 100 2.09 17.23 -15.03
N GLU A 101 1.56 18.29 -15.65
CA GLU A 101 2.34 19.43 -16.17
C GLU A 101 3.29 20.06 -15.13
N GLU A 102 3.03 19.90 -13.84
CA GLU A 102 3.85 20.42 -12.73
C GLU A 102 5.08 19.54 -12.42
N ASP A 103 5.11 18.29 -12.91
CA ASP A 103 6.06 17.24 -12.50
C ASP A 103 7.09 16.83 -13.57
N ARG A 104 7.29 17.67 -14.61
CA ARG A 104 8.30 17.46 -15.68
C ARG A 104 9.72 17.18 -15.12
N THR A 105 10.08 17.79 -13.99
CA THR A 105 11.38 17.58 -13.37
C THR A 105 11.57 16.15 -12.85
N LYS A 106 10.52 15.54 -12.27
CA LYS A 106 10.56 14.14 -11.81
C LYS A 106 10.57 13.16 -12.98
N ALA A 107 9.84 13.47 -14.05
CA ALA A 107 9.86 12.69 -15.29
C ALA A 107 11.27 12.61 -15.90
N VAL A 108 11.97 13.75 -15.97
CA VAL A 108 13.35 13.82 -16.46
C VAL A 108 14.29 13.05 -15.53
N LEU A 109 14.17 13.20 -14.22
CA LEU A 109 14.97 12.44 -13.24
C LEU A 109 14.77 10.92 -13.38
N LEU A 110 13.54 10.46 -13.61
CA LEU A 110 13.24 9.04 -13.79
C LEU A 110 13.84 8.48 -15.08
N LEU A 111 13.77 9.24 -16.18
CA LEU A 111 14.40 8.89 -17.46
C LEU A 111 15.93 8.84 -17.34
N VAL A 112 16.53 9.79 -16.64
CA VAL A 112 17.98 9.81 -16.36
C VAL A 112 18.38 8.59 -15.53
N ALA A 113 17.63 8.26 -14.47
CA ALA A 113 17.89 7.09 -13.65
C ALA A 113 17.79 5.79 -14.46
N ALA A 114 16.74 5.63 -15.29
CA ALA A 114 16.57 4.48 -16.16
C ALA A 114 17.70 4.37 -17.21
N GLY A 115 18.15 5.49 -17.77
CA GLY A 115 19.29 5.55 -18.67
C GLY A 115 20.60 5.15 -18.00
N LEU A 116 20.88 5.65 -16.79
CA LEU A 116 22.09 5.30 -16.03
C LEU A 116 22.13 3.82 -15.65
N VAL A 117 21.01 3.22 -15.28
CA VAL A 117 20.90 1.78 -15.01
C VAL A 117 21.16 0.96 -16.29
N SER A 118 20.62 1.41 -17.43
CA SER A 118 20.80 0.72 -18.73
C SER A 118 22.26 0.78 -19.21
N VAL A 119 22.92 1.94 -19.06
CA VAL A 119 24.34 2.12 -19.39
C VAL A 119 25.23 1.31 -18.45
N GLY A 120 24.91 1.29 -17.15
CA GLY A 120 25.63 0.48 -16.17
C GLY A 120 25.56 -1.02 -16.46
N LEU A 121 24.37 -1.54 -16.80
CA LEU A 121 24.21 -2.93 -17.25
C LEU A 121 24.96 -3.21 -18.56
N GLY A 122 24.91 -2.29 -19.53
CA GLY A 122 25.66 -2.43 -20.79
C GLY A 122 27.18 -2.53 -20.58
N MET A 123 27.73 -1.74 -19.64
CA MET A 123 29.15 -1.80 -19.29
C MET A 123 29.55 -3.10 -18.57
N ILE A 124 28.61 -3.76 -17.87
CA ILE A 124 28.85 -5.06 -17.23
C ILE A 124 28.88 -6.20 -18.25
N PHE A 125 28.09 -6.12 -19.33
CA PHE A 125 28.01 -7.18 -20.36
C PHE A 125 28.98 -7.00 -21.54
N MET A 126 29.67 -5.86 -21.63
CA MET A 126 30.68 -5.58 -22.66
C MET A 126 32.13 -5.70 -22.14
N GLY A 127 32.33 -6.16 -20.91
CA GLY A 127 33.63 -6.43 -20.28
C GLY A 127 33.97 -7.90 -20.20
#